data_AF-A0A1Y4GGP7-F1
#
_entry.id   AF-A0A1Y4GGP7-F1
#
_cell.length_a   1.000
_cell.length_b   1.000
_cell.length_c   1.000
_cell.angle_alpha   90.00
_cell.angle_beta   90.00
_cell.angle_gamma   90.00
#
_symmetry.space_group_name_H-M   'P 1'
#
loop_
_entity.id
_entity.type
_entity.pdbx_description
1 polymer ?
#
loop_
_entity_poly.entity_id
_entity_poly.type
_entity_poly.pdbx_seq_one_letter_code
_entity_poly.pdbx_strand_id
1 'polypeptide(L)'
;MISSLLEASTEAALCSSVYGAALRSMLAEHPWLWCRAADALPPEAEVKVPGFKYAYGFPANCLYLHRVFNEETESGLFRQFTVSGKRMIFTDLYQGYAEYTKLPAEDIFPPLFAEALAWRIAMELSVALSGGNINKREHLANFYREAVGNAAAADANESMEAARVWGDEYLKARS
;
A
#
# COMPACT_ATOMS: atom_id res chain seq x y z
N MET A 1 29.61 15.93 -28.73
CA MET A 1 29.73 15.72 -27.27
C MET A 1 28.81 16.76 -26.62
N ILE A 2 27.63 16.33 -26.14
CA ILE A 2 26.48 17.06 -25.51
C ILE A 2 25.14 16.29 -25.79
N SER A 3 25.14 15.18 -26.55
CA SER A 3 23.96 14.32 -26.67
C SER A 3 23.51 13.72 -25.32
N SER A 4 24.43 13.52 -24.38
CA SER A 4 24.17 12.87 -23.09
C SER A 4 23.28 13.64 -22.12
N LEU A 5 23.15 14.97 -22.25
CA LEU A 5 22.29 15.77 -21.36
C LEU A 5 20.82 15.74 -21.80
N LEU A 6 20.58 15.64 -23.10
CA LEU A 6 19.24 15.46 -23.67
C LEU A 6 18.76 14.01 -23.56
N GLU A 7 19.66 13.04 -23.78
CA GLU A 7 19.43 11.64 -23.42
C GLU A 7 19.08 11.52 -21.94
N ALA A 8 19.92 12.06 -21.03
CA ALA A 8 19.61 12.02 -19.60
C ALA A 8 18.22 12.59 -19.25
N SER A 9 17.71 13.57 -20.03
CA SER A 9 16.35 14.08 -19.88
C SER A 9 15.27 13.10 -20.39
N THR A 10 15.52 12.35 -21.47
CA THR A 10 14.59 11.34 -21.99
C THR A 10 14.57 10.11 -21.10
N GLU A 11 15.72 9.61 -20.63
CA GLU A 11 15.76 8.50 -19.69
C GLU A 11 15.21 8.90 -18.32
N ALA A 12 15.49 10.11 -17.83
CA ALA A 12 14.87 10.60 -16.60
C ALA A 12 13.34 10.71 -16.72
N ALA A 13 12.82 11.19 -17.85
CA ALA A 13 11.38 11.22 -18.09
C ALA A 13 10.76 9.82 -18.11
N LEU A 14 11.45 8.83 -18.69
CA LEU A 14 11.04 7.43 -18.65
C LEU A 14 11.04 6.89 -17.22
N CYS A 15 12.11 7.13 -16.44
CA CYS A 15 12.18 6.75 -15.03
C CYS A 15 11.02 7.33 -14.23
N SER A 16 10.74 8.63 -14.36
CA SER A 16 9.62 9.29 -13.67
C SER A 16 8.27 8.72 -14.08
N SER A 17 8.10 8.35 -15.35
CA SER A 17 6.85 7.75 -15.85
C SER A 17 6.57 6.36 -15.25
N VAL A 18 7.63 5.58 -15.02
CA VAL A 18 7.54 4.20 -14.52
C VAL A 18 7.50 4.15 -12.98
N TYR A 19 8.22 5.07 -12.32
CA TYR A 19 8.39 5.09 -10.87
C TYR A 19 7.07 4.97 -10.11
N GLY A 20 6.08 5.81 -10.46
CA GLY A 20 4.80 5.84 -9.75
C GLY A 20 4.00 4.54 -9.87
N ALA A 21 4.04 3.88 -11.02
CA ALA A 21 3.38 2.60 -11.23
C ALA A 21 4.12 1.45 -10.53
N ALA A 22 5.46 1.45 -10.61
CA ALA A 22 6.31 0.47 -9.95
C ALA A 22 6.13 0.50 -8.42
N LEU A 23 6.17 1.69 -7.81
CA LEU A 23 5.97 1.87 -6.38
C LEU A 23 4.59 1.37 -5.93
N ARG A 24 3.53 1.76 -6.64
CA ARG A 24 2.15 1.33 -6.30
C ARG A 24 1.98 -0.18 -6.44
N SER A 25 2.56 -0.79 -7.46
CA SER A 25 2.56 -2.25 -7.64
C SER A 25 3.25 -2.93 -6.46
N MET A 26 4.46 -2.48 -6.12
CA MET A 26 5.24 -3.10 -5.05
C MET A 26 4.56 -2.96 -3.68
N LEU A 27 3.93 -1.80 -3.41
CA LEU A 27 3.11 -1.60 -2.21
C LEU A 27 1.85 -2.48 -2.17
N ALA A 28 1.38 -2.97 -3.32
CA ALA A 28 0.23 -3.89 -3.42
C ALA A 28 0.63 -5.37 -3.30
N GLU A 29 1.88 -5.71 -3.62
CA GLU A 29 2.37 -7.09 -3.68
C GLU A 29 2.49 -7.73 -2.29
N HIS A 30 2.80 -6.94 -1.26
CA HIS A 30 2.97 -7.42 0.12
C HIS A 30 2.29 -6.49 1.13
N PRO A 31 1.83 -7.02 2.28
CA PRO A 31 1.19 -6.23 3.34
C PRO A 31 2.24 -5.54 4.22
N TRP A 32 3.04 -4.65 3.62
CA TRP A 32 4.11 -3.89 4.28
C TRP A 32 3.63 -3.19 5.56
N LEU A 33 4.36 -3.40 6.66
CA LEU A 33 4.01 -2.92 7.99
C LEU A 33 4.51 -1.49 8.20
N TRP A 34 5.71 -1.17 7.72
CA TRP A 34 6.29 0.18 7.83
C TRP A 34 5.45 1.29 7.19
N CYS A 35 4.61 0.98 6.19
CA CYS A 35 3.70 1.94 5.55
C CYS A 35 2.23 1.76 5.95
N ARG A 36 1.97 0.94 6.97
CA ARG A 36 0.62 0.73 7.50
C ARG A 36 0.26 1.87 8.45
N ALA A 37 -0.92 2.43 8.26
CA ALA A 37 -1.48 3.47 9.11
C ALA A 37 -2.89 3.09 9.56
N ALA A 38 -3.27 3.60 10.73
CA ALA A 38 -4.61 3.46 11.26
C ALA A 38 -5.15 4.85 11.64
N ASP A 39 -6.22 5.28 10.97
CA ASP A 39 -6.83 6.60 11.22
C ASP A 39 -8.36 6.48 11.32
N ALA A 40 -8.96 7.46 12.01
CA ALA A 40 -10.40 7.60 12.08
C ALA A 40 -10.97 7.94 10.68
N LEU A 41 -12.07 7.28 10.32
CA LEU A 41 -12.74 7.51 9.06
C LEU A 41 -13.59 8.79 9.11
N PRO A 42 -13.44 9.73 8.15
CA PRO A 42 -14.28 10.92 8.10
C PRO A 42 -15.72 10.55 7.71
N PRO A 43 -16.73 10.85 8.53
CA PRO A 43 -18.12 10.48 8.25
C PRO A 43 -18.71 11.31 7.12
N GLU A 44 -19.47 10.67 6.24
CA GLU A 44 -20.15 11.29 5.09
C GLU A 44 -21.66 11.11 5.24
N ALA A 45 -22.29 11.98 6.04
CA ALA A 45 -23.70 11.83 6.44
C ALA A 45 -24.70 12.02 5.28
N GLU A 46 -24.29 12.68 4.21
CA GLU A 46 -25.15 12.99 3.05
C GLU A 46 -25.35 11.78 2.12
N VAL A 47 -24.46 10.79 2.17
CA VAL A 47 -24.49 9.65 1.26
C VAL A 47 -25.10 8.45 1.95
N LYS A 48 -26.26 8.01 1.45
CA LYS A 48 -26.94 6.81 1.93
C LYS A 48 -27.09 5.80 0.81
N VAL A 49 -26.58 4.59 1.05
CA VAL A 49 -26.71 3.46 0.13
C VAL A 49 -27.56 2.38 0.81
N PRO A 50 -28.61 1.86 0.15
CA PRO A 50 -29.41 0.78 0.70
C PRO A 50 -28.54 -0.43 1.08
N GLY A 51 -28.70 -0.93 2.30
CA GLY A 51 -27.94 -2.07 2.83
C GLY A 51 -26.72 -1.72 3.68
N PHE A 52 -26.37 -0.43 3.83
CA PHE A 52 -25.32 0.03 4.74
C PHE A 52 -25.86 1.14 5.64
N LYS A 53 -25.47 1.12 6.92
CA LYS A 53 -25.90 2.15 7.89
C LYS A 53 -25.08 3.43 7.81
N TYR A 54 -23.78 3.32 7.53
CA TYR A 54 -22.85 4.44 7.54
C TYR A 54 -22.00 4.49 6.26
N ALA A 55 -21.65 5.72 5.88
CA ALA A 55 -20.75 6.02 4.78
C ALA A 55 -19.60 6.89 5.29
N TYR A 56 -18.40 6.61 4.78
CA TYR A 56 -17.17 7.27 5.17
C TYR A 56 -16.32 7.62 3.95
N GLY A 57 -15.57 8.71 4.05
CA GLY A 57 -14.52 9.05 3.09
C GLY A 57 -13.25 8.21 3.31
N PHE A 58 -12.38 8.17 2.30
CA PHE A 58 -11.05 7.59 2.46
C PHE A 58 -10.12 8.55 3.22
N PRO A 59 -9.27 8.05 4.13
CA PRO A 59 -8.18 8.83 4.71
C PRO A 59 -7.23 9.35 3.63
N ALA A 60 -6.52 10.44 3.94
CA ALA A 60 -5.56 11.04 3.02
C ALA A 60 -4.45 10.04 2.66
N ASN A 61 -4.07 9.99 1.37
CA ASN A 61 -3.04 9.10 0.84
C ASN A 61 -3.30 7.59 1.06
N CYS A 62 -4.54 7.16 1.27
CA CYS A 62 -4.89 5.75 1.36
C CYS A 62 -4.82 5.04 0.00
N LEU A 63 -3.97 4.02 -0.12
CA LEU A 63 -3.88 3.18 -1.33
C LEU A 63 -4.77 1.94 -1.21
N TYR A 64 -4.51 1.12 -0.19
CA TYR A 64 -5.15 -0.17 0.03
C TYR A 64 -5.73 -0.22 1.44
N LEU A 65 -7.03 -0.43 1.54
CA LEU A 65 -7.72 -0.60 2.81
C LEU A 65 -7.70 -2.07 3.19
N HIS A 66 -7.17 -2.39 4.38
CA HIS A 66 -7.05 -3.76 4.88
C HIS A 66 -8.23 -4.13 5.77
N ARG A 67 -8.54 -3.27 6.74
CA ARG A 67 -9.54 -3.54 7.76
C ARG A 67 -10.26 -2.25 8.17
N VAL A 68 -11.53 -2.40 8.54
CA VAL A 68 -12.30 -1.35 9.23
C VAL A 68 -12.73 -1.93 10.57
N PHE A 69 -12.55 -1.16 11.64
CA PHE A 69 -12.83 -1.59 13.00
C PHE A 69 -13.40 -0.43 13.81
N ASN A 70 -14.00 -0.70 14.96
CA ASN A 70 -14.40 0.32 15.93
C ASN A 70 -14.08 -0.16 17.35
N GLU A 71 -14.46 0.62 18.36
CA GLU A 71 -14.20 0.24 19.77
C GLU A 71 -14.86 -1.09 20.18
N GLU A 72 -15.97 -1.45 19.54
CA GLU A 72 -16.75 -2.64 19.89
C GLU A 72 -16.41 -3.86 19.01
N THR A 73 -15.91 -3.65 17.79
CA THR A 73 -15.75 -4.66 16.75
C THR A 73 -14.36 -4.60 16.17
N GLU A 74 -13.60 -5.68 16.36
CA GLU A 74 -12.23 -5.81 15.87
C GLU A 74 -12.16 -5.84 14.33
N SER A 75 -13.14 -6.41 13.64
CA SER A 75 -13.14 -6.46 12.17
C SER A 75 -14.56 -6.37 11.65
N GLY A 76 -14.93 -5.18 11.20
CA GLY A 76 -16.23 -4.91 10.59
C GLY A 76 -16.24 -5.24 9.11
N LEU A 77 -17.40 -5.69 8.64
CA LEU A 77 -17.66 -5.77 7.21
C LEU A 77 -17.70 -4.37 6.62
N PHE A 78 -16.94 -4.16 5.56
CA PHE A 78 -16.96 -2.92 4.79
C PHE A 78 -17.03 -3.22 3.30
N ARG A 79 -17.50 -2.23 2.54
CA ARG A 79 -17.58 -2.30 1.09
C ARG A 79 -17.17 -0.97 0.50
N GLN A 80 -16.50 -1.02 -0.64
CA GLN A 80 -16.01 0.17 -1.31
C GLN A 80 -16.78 0.35 -2.61
N PHE A 81 -17.42 1.50 -2.77
CA PHE A 81 -18.07 1.86 -4.02
C PHE A 81 -17.84 3.34 -4.34
N THR A 82 -17.92 3.64 -5.62
CA THR A 82 -17.89 5.02 -6.10
C THR A 82 -19.32 5.53 -6.20
N VAL A 83 -19.65 6.59 -5.45
CA VAL A 83 -20.93 7.29 -5.58
C VAL A 83 -20.64 8.73 -5.97
N SER A 84 -21.32 9.22 -7.00
CA SER A 84 -21.13 10.58 -7.52
C SER A 84 -19.68 10.93 -7.87
N GLY A 85 -18.92 9.95 -8.38
CA GLY A 85 -17.51 10.12 -8.75
C GLY A 85 -16.51 10.10 -7.58
N LYS A 86 -16.99 9.97 -6.33
CA LYS A 86 -16.15 9.86 -5.13
C LYS A 86 -16.12 8.42 -4.63
N ARG A 87 -14.93 7.85 -4.46
CA ARG A 87 -14.75 6.54 -3.82
C ARG A 87 -15.03 6.68 -2.33
N MET A 88 -15.89 5.83 -1.78
CA MET A 88 -16.29 5.86 -0.37
C MET A 88 -16.32 4.45 0.22
N ILE A 89 -16.25 4.40 1.54
CA ILE A 89 -16.28 3.18 2.35
C ILE A 89 -17.65 3.13 3.03
N PHE A 90 -18.35 2.02 2.85
CA PHE A 90 -19.66 1.76 3.45
C PHE A 90 -19.53 0.63 4.45
N THR A 91 -20.05 0.84 5.66
CA THR A 91 -20.01 -0.15 6.74
C THR A 91 -21.19 0.06 7.68
N ASP A 92 -21.47 -0.95 8.49
CA ASP A 92 -22.48 -0.86 9.55
C ASP A 92 -21.89 -0.41 10.89
N LEU A 93 -20.57 -0.20 10.94
CA LEU A 93 -19.87 0.29 12.13
C LEU A 93 -20.04 1.80 12.31
N TYR A 94 -20.45 2.18 13.52
CA TYR A 94 -20.43 3.57 13.98
C TYR A 94 -19.03 3.94 14.43
N GLN A 95 -18.59 5.17 14.09
CA GLN A 95 -17.24 5.71 14.39
C GLN A 95 -16.11 4.74 14.00
N GLY A 96 -16.08 4.36 12.73
CA GLY A 96 -15.08 3.44 12.20
C GLY A 96 -13.67 4.04 12.13
N TYR A 97 -12.69 3.22 12.44
CA TYR A 97 -11.28 3.39 12.12
C TYR A 97 -10.91 2.46 10.97
N ALA A 98 -9.95 2.88 10.17
CA ALA A 98 -9.45 2.11 9.05
C ALA A 98 -7.97 1.83 9.21
N GLU A 99 -7.58 0.57 9.02
CA GLU A 99 -6.21 0.13 8.84
C GLU A 99 -5.93 0.02 7.33
N TYR A 100 -4.93 0.76 6.86
CA TYR A 100 -4.67 0.90 5.44
C TYR A 100 -3.17 1.08 5.13
N THR A 101 -2.78 0.76 3.91
CA THR A 101 -1.47 1.12 3.36
C THR A 101 -1.52 2.56 2.88
N LYS A 102 -0.73 3.42 3.52
CA LYS A 102 -0.56 4.82 3.13
C LYS A 102 0.51 4.92 2.05
N LEU A 103 0.31 5.80 1.06
CA LEU A 103 1.39 6.17 0.15
C LEU A 103 2.45 6.94 0.97
N PRO A 104 3.64 6.36 1.17
CA PRO A 104 4.67 6.99 2.00
C PRO A 104 5.44 8.04 1.19
N ALA A 105 6.06 8.97 1.92
CA ALA A 105 7.09 9.83 1.34
C ALA A 105 8.42 9.05 1.23
N GLU A 106 9.26 9.45 0.27
CA GLU A 106 10.48 8.71 -0.11
C GLU A 106 11.52 8.63 1.00
N ASP A 107 11.48 9.55 1.97
CA ASP A 107 12.37 9.63 3.13
C ASP A 107 12.14 8.52 4.15
N ILE A 108 10.98 7.86 4.11
CA ILE A 108 10.58 6.82 5.07
C ILE A 108 10.90 5.41 4.54
N PHE A 109 11.36 5.28 3.28
CA PHE A 109 11.55 3.97 2.66
C PHE A 109 12.65 3.17 3.36
N PRO A 110 12.36 1.93 3.81
CA PRO A 110 13.40 1.04 4.34
C PRO A 110 14.48 0.78 3.28
N PRO A 111 15.76 0.64 3.67
CA PRO A 111 16.85 0.46 2.72
C PRO A 111 16.66 -0.73 1.76
N LEU A 112 16.18 -1.87 2.29
CA LEU A 112 15.90 -3.07 1.47
C LEU A 112 14.73 -2.87 0.52
N PHE A 113 13.71 -2.09 0.92
CA PHE A 113 12.60 -1.74 0.05
C PHE A 113 13.07 -0.81 -1.08
N ALA A 114 13.91 0.19 -0.77
CA ALA A 114 14.49 1.08 -1.78
C ALA A 114 15.34 0.31 -2.81
N GLU A 115 16.11 -0.69 -2.36
CA GLU A 115 16.85 -1.58 -3.26
C GLU A 115 15.92 -2.40 -4.16
N ALA A 116 14.87 -3.02 -3.60
CA ALA A 116 13.88 -3.76 -4.37
C ALA A 116 13.16 -2.87 -5.41
N LEU A 117 12.84 -1.63 -5.05
CA LEU A 117 12.24 -0.65 -5.95
C LEU A 117 13.18 -0.30 -7.11
N ALA A 118 14.48 -0.14 -6.84
CA ALA A 118 15.47 0.11 -7.87
C ALA A 118 15.54 -1.05 -8.88
N TRP A 119 15.52 -2.30 -8.40
CA TRP A 119 15.46 -3.48 -9.28
C TRP A 119 14.17 -3.54 -10.10
N ARG A 120 13.03 -3.16 -9.53
CA ARG A 120 11.76 -3.07 -10.26
C ARG A 120 11.84 -2.06 -11.40
N ILE A 121 12.34 -0.87 -11.12
CA ILE A 121 12.47 0.20 -12.12
C ILE A 121 13.46 -0.23 -13.20
N ALA A 122 14.61 -0.81 -12.83
CA ALA A 122 15.58 -1.32 -13.78
C ALA A 122 14.99 -2.39 -14.72
N MET A 123 14.16 -3.29 -14.19
CA MET A 123 13.45 -4.30 -14.98
C MET A 123 12.51 -3.65 -16.01
N GLU A 124 11.68 -2.69 -15.60
CA GLU A 124 10.75 -2.00 -16.53
C GLU A 124 11.50 -1.17 -17.58
N LEU A 125 12.56 -0.45 -17.18
CA LEU A 125 13.40 0.30 -18.10
C LEU A 125 14.16 -0.60 -19.06
N SER A 126 14.58 -1.79 -18.64
CA SER A 126 15.28 -2.73 -19.53
C SER A 126 14.41 -3.14 -20.72
N VAL A 127 13.09 -3.24 -20.53
CA VAL A 127 12.14 -3.54 -21.61
C VAL A 127 12.06 -2.36 -22.57
N ALA A 128 11.96 -1.15 -22.05
CA ALA A 128 11.86 0.07 -22.84
C ALA A 128 13.16 0.37 -23.63
N LEU A 129 14.33 0.14 -23.04
CA LEU A 129 15.63 0.49 -23.61
C LEU A 129 16.28 -0.62 -24.45
N SER A 130 16.08 -1.90 -24.09
CA SER A 130 16.76 -3.01 -24.77
C SER A 130 15.97 -3.61 -25.95
N GLY A 131 14.93 -2.93 -26.44
CA GLY A 131 14.14 -3.37 -27.59
C GLY A 131 13.50 -4.76 -27.42
N GLY A 132 13.16 -5.14 -26.18
CA GLY A 132 12.53 -6.43 -25.89
C GLY A 132 13.48 -7.61 -25.71
N ASN A 133 14.74 -7.41 -25.32
CA ASN A 133 15.65 -8.51 -24.99
C ASN A 133 15.21 -9.26 -23.71
N ILE A 134 14.45 -10.35 -23.88
CA ILE A 134 13.79 -11.13 -22.84
C ILE A 134 14.78 -11.64 -21.77
N ASN A 135 15.98 -12.05 -22.17
CA ASN A 135 16.99 -12.62 -21.25
C ASN A 135 17.44 -11.63 -20.17
N LYS A 136 17.54 -10.33 -20.51
CA LYS A 136 17.90 -9.29 -19.53
C LYS A 136 16.77 -9.04 -18.52
N ARG A 137 15.53 -9.07 -19.00
CA ARG A 137 14.35 -8.91 -18.15
C ARG A 137 14.24 -10.06 -17.14
N GLU A 138 14.43 -11.30 -17.59
CA GLU A 138 14.37 -12.47 -16.70
C GLU A 138 15.47 -12.43 -15.64
N HIS A 139 16.69 -12.03 -16.00
CA HIS A 139 17.78 -11.89 -15.06
C HIS A 139 17.48 -10.84 -13.98
N LEU A 140 16.97 -9.66 -14.37
CA LEU A 140 16.55 -8.61 -13.44
C LEU A 140 15.35 -9.02 -12.59
N ALA A 141 14.41 -9.78 -13.15
CA ALA A 141 13.26 -10.31 -12.42
C ALA A 141 13.68 -11.30 -11.31
N ASN A 142 14.80 -12.02 -11.49
CA ASN A 142 15.35 -12.89 -10.43
C ASN A 142 15.86 -12.05 -9.25
N PHE A 143 16.69 -11.03 -9.51
CA PHE A 143 17.18 -10.14 -8.46
C PHE A 143 16.06 -9.37 -7.77
N TYR A 144 15.07 -8.90 -8.53
CA TYR A 144 13.88 -8.27 -7.95
C TYR A 144 13.16 -9.18 -6.97
N ARG A 145 12.90 -10.44 -7.36
CA ARG A 145 12.20 -11.40 -6.49
C ARG A 145 12.98 -11.70 -5.21
N GLU A 146 14.30 -11.80 -5.31
CA GLU A 146 15.17 -11.99 -4.14
C GLU A 146 15.14 -10.76 -3.22
N ALA A 147 15.32 -9.56 -3.79
CA ALA A 147 15.32 -8.31 -3.03
C ALA A 147 13.97 -8.06 -2.33
N VAL A 148 12.85 -8.27 -3.02
CA VAL A 148 11.51 -8.15 -2.42
C VAL A 148 11.29 -9.18 -1.32
N GLY A 149 11.73 -10.42 -1.51
CA GLY A 149 11.65 -11.47 -0.49
C GLY A 149 12.43 -11.10 0.78
N ASN A 150 13.64 -10.57 0.63
CA ASN A 150 14.46 -10.10 1.74
C ASN A 150 13.84 -8.88 2.43
N ALA A 151 13.33 -7.91 1.67
CA ALA A 151 12.66 -6.73 2.21
C ALA A 151 11.39 -7.11 3.00
N ALA A 152 10.57 -8.02 2.46
CA ALA A 152 9.36 -8.50 3.12
C ALA A 152 9.68 -9.28 4.40
N ALA A 153 10.72 -10.12 4.39
CA ALA A 153 11.17 -10.84 5.57
C ALA A 153 11.70 -9.89 6.65
N ALA A 154 12.46 -8.85 6.27
CA ALA A 154 12.95 -7.85 7.20
C ALA A 154 11.80 -7.06 7.85
N ASP A 155 10.86 -6.56 7.04
CA ASP A 155 9.67 -5.84 7.53
C ASP A 155 8.83 -6.70 8.49
N ALA A 156 8.60 -7.98 8.15
CA ALA A 156 7.90 -8.91 9.02
C ALA A 156 8.64 -9.16 10.35
N ASN A 157 9.98 -9.14 10.35
CA ASN A 157 10.78 -9.32 11.57
C ASN A 157 10.83 -8.07 12.44
N GLU A 158 10.66 -6.87 11.87
CA GLU A 158 10.66 -5.61 12.61
C GLU A 158 9.41 -5.47 13.49
N SER A 159 8.29 -6.09 13.13
CA SER A 159 7.09 -6.12 13.97
C SER A 159 6.84 -7.52 14.56
N MET A 160 7.15 -7.68 15.84
CA MET A 160 6.62 -8.80 16.63
C MET A 160 5.24 -8.39 17.15
N GLU A 161 4.18 -8.67 16.40
CA GLU A 161 2.81 -8.54 16.93
C GLU A 161 2.62 -9.62 18.01
N ALA A 162 2.84 -9.25 19.28
CA ALA A 162 2.32 -10.03 20.38
C ALA A 162 0.82 -10.14 20.19
N ALA A 163 0.29 -11.36 20.13
CA ALA A 163 -1.14 -11.62 19.93
C ALA A 163 -1.94 -10.73 20.89
N ARG A 164 -2.58 -9.70 20.32
CA ARG A 164 -3.35 -8.74 21.11
C ARG A 164 -4.60 -9.49 21.56
N VAL A 165 -4.69 -9.80 22.85
CA VAL A 165 -5.87 -10.49 23.38
C VAL A 165 -7.03 -9.51 23.38
N TRP A 166 -7.85 -9.55 22.34
CA TRP A 166 -9.07 -8.76 22.23
C TRP A 166 -10.13 -9.35 23.19
N GLY A 167 -10.46 -8.62 24.26
CA GLY A 167 -11.63 -8.92 25.11
C GLY A 167 -11.42 -9.74 26.39
N ASP A 168 -10.20 -10.18 26.75
CA ASP A 168 -10.03 -10.99 27.97
C ASP A 168 -10.15 -10.20 29.29
N GLU A 169 -9.96 -8.88 29.29
CA GLU A 169 -10.16 -8.06 30.50
C GLU A 169 -11.61 -8.08 30.98
N TYR A 170 -12.58 -8.17 30.06
CA TYR A 170 -14.00 -8.22 30.40
C TYR A 170 -14.48 -9.61 30.82
N LEU A 171 -13.81 -10.68 30.39
CA LEU A 171 -14.09 -12.05 30.82
C LEU A 171 -13.44 -12.38 32.18
N LYS A 172 -12.27 -11.83 32.48
CA LYS A 172 -11.58 -12.00 33.78
C LYS A 172 -12.21 -11.19 34.91
N ALA A 173 -12.96 -10.12 34.60
CA ALA A 173 -13.70 -9.34 35.60
C ALA A 173 -15.00 -10.00 36.09
N ARG A 174 -15.38 -11.18 35.55
CA ARG A 174 -16.59 -11.93 35.92
C ARG A 174 -16.33 -13.29 36.56
N SER A 175 -15.07 -13.65 36.86
CA SER A 175 -14.72 -14.87 37.60
C SER A 175 -14.35 -14.58 39.05
#